data_AF-A7SSE5-F1
#
_entry.id   AF-A7SSE5-F1
#
_cell.length_a   1.000
_cell.length_b   1.000
_cell.length_c   1.000
_cell.angle_alpha   90.00
_cell.angle_beta   90.00
_cell.angle_gamma   90.00
#
_symmetry.space_group_name_H-M   'P 1'
#
loop_
_entity.id
_entity.type
_entity.pdbx_description
1 polymer ?
#
loop_
_entity_poly.entity_id
_entity_poly.type
_entity_poly.pdbx_seq_one_letter_code
_entity_poly.pdbx_strand_id
1 'polypeptide(L)'
;LVFPDTLVTTSTTGREIGEMSVTVEKVVWKDESCLLVHANSHGVVDQVPIGTSVTAYINRSLATIEQTHYEYVKIPEKPLDKRTYLTLDETGYTIRKTISQGEEVRKTESHFSPEDFQGFISEGSNLLIQRIMILKGVPPDMTFLAFDSETNLSTSSYVSIIYISRTI
;
A
#
# COMPACT_ATOMS: atom_id res chain seq x y z
N LEU A 1 -6.96 -9.10 13.89
CA LEU A 1 -5.83 -8.69 13.03
C LEU A 1 -5.45 -7.27 13.45
N VAL A 2 -4.60 -7.16 14.47
CA VAL A 2 -4.05 -5.89 15.01
C VAL A 2 -2.60 -6.24 15.33
N PHE A 3 -1.66 -5.50 14.79
CA PHE A 3 -0.24 -5.81 14.92
C PHE A 3 0.61 -4.59 14.56
N PRO A 4 1.78 -4.46 15.19
CA PRO A 4 2.93 -3.79 14.61
C PRO A 4 3.89 -4.82 14.00
N ASP A 5 4.53 -4.48 12.88
CA ASP A 5 5.69 -5.18 12.34
C ASP A 5 6.73 -4.14 11.88
N THR A 6 8.03 -4.44 12.05
CA THR A 6 9.14 -3.63 11.55
C THR A 6 10.19 -4.52 10.89
N LEU A 7 10.75 -4.06 9.77
CA LEU A 7 11.83 -4.69 9.03
C LEU A 7 12.92 -3.67 8.74
N VAL A 8 14.18 -4.02 8.98
CA VAL A 8 15.34 -3.21 8.63
C VAL A 8 16.00 -3.78 7.38
N THR A 9 16.36 -2.92 6.45
CA THR A 9 17.08 -3.27 5.23
C THR A 9 18.56 -2.92 5.39
N THR A 10 19.44 -3.90 5.17
CA THR A 10 20.89 -3.74 5.26
C THR A 10 21.58 -3.93 3.91
N SER A 11 22.62 -3.15 3.64
CA SER A 11 23.52 -3.35 2.50
C SER A 11 24.31 -4.67 2.63
N THR A 12 25.01 -5.05 1.57
CA THR A 12 25.97 -6.17 1.59
C THR A 12 27.12 -5.99 2.57
N THR A 13 27.39 -4.75 2.99
CA THR A 13 28.39 -4.40 4.00
C THR A 13 27.83 -4.36 5.43
N GLY A 14 26.55 -4.73 5.62
CA GLY A 14 25.88 -4.72 6.92
C GLY A 14 25.43 -3.35 7.40
N ARG A 15 25.53 -2.31 6.56
CA ARG A 15 25.04 -0.96 6.89
C ARG A 15 23.53 -0.91 6.72
N GLU A 16 22.83 -0.35 7.70
CA GLU A 16 21.40 -0.05 7.55
C GLU A 16 21.18 1.03 6.49
N ILE A 17 20.31 0.73 5.52
CA ILE A 17 20.01 1.60 4.38
C ILE A 17 18.52 1.93 4.27
N GLY A 18 17.68 1.35 5.12
CA GLY A 18 16.26 1.65 5.16
C GLY A 18 15.51 0.84 6.20
N GLU A 19 14.25 1.20 6.39
CA GLU A 19 13.32 0.59 7.34
C GLU A 19 11.93 0.54 6.72
N MET A 20 11.18 -0.52 7.04
CA MET A 20 9.76 -0.63 6.80
C MET A 20 9.05 -0.88 8.12
N SER A 21 7.96 -0.18 8.36
CA SER A 21 7.07 -0.35 9.52
C SER A 21 5.63 -0.48 9.06
N VAL A 22 4.87 -1.34 9.72
CA VAL A 22 3.42 -1.47 9.52
C VAL A 22 2.74 -1.50 10.87
N THR A 23 1.71 -0.69 11.06
CA THR A 23 0.79 -0.77 12.20
C THR A 23 -0.63 -0.98 11.73
N VAL A 24 -1.38 -1.80 12.47
CA VAL A 24 -2.78 -2.08 12.22
C VAL A 24 -3.57 -1.95 13.51
N GLU A 25 -4.55 -1.07 13.52
CA GLU A 25 -5.36 -0.72 14.69
C GLU A 25 -6.85 -0.83 14.40
N LYS A 26 -7.68 -1.03 15.42
CA LYS A 26 -9.14 -0.97 15.28
C LYS A 26 -9.61 0.47 15.49
N VAL A 27 -10.39 0.99 14.56
CA VAL A 27 -10.93 2.35 14.63
C VAL A 27 -12.40 2.37 14.22
N VAL A 28 -13.07 3.51 14.45
CA VAL A 28 -14.35 3.84 13.81
C VAL A 28 -14.07 4.95 12.80
N TRP A 29 -14.48 4.76 11.55
CA TRP A 29 -14.32 5.73 10.47
C TRP A 29 -15.61 5.79 9.66
N LYS A 30 -16.15 7.00 9.43
CA LYS A 30 -17.45 7.21 8.76
C LYS A 30 -18.56 6.32 9.35
N ASP A 31 -18.64 6.28 10.67
CA ASP A 31 -19.60 5.48 11.45
C ASP A 31 -19.51 3.95 11.26
N GLU A 32 -18.42 3.45 10.65
CA GLU A 32 -18.17 2.02 10.44
C GLU A 32 -16.95 1.53 11.26
N SER A 33 -17.05 0.30 11.81
CA SER A 33 -15.93 -0.37 12.46
C SER A 33 -14.91 -0.85 11.44
N CYS A 34 -13.70 -0.27 11.50
CA CYS A 34 -12.64 -0.47 10.50
C CYS A 34 -11.32 -0.92 11.14
N LEU A 35 -10.39 -1.33 10.29
CA LEU A 35 -8.97 -1.41 10.56
C LEU A 35 -8.28 -0.20 9.93
N LEU A 36 -7.49 0.52 10.73
CA LEU A 36 -6.56 1.54 10.24
C LEU A 36 -5.22 0.86 10.01
N VAL A 37 -4.76 0.87 8.77
CA VAL A 37 -3.43 0.41 8.37
C VAL A 37 -2.56 1.62 8.11
N HIS A 38 -1.40 1.67 8.76
CA HIS A 38 -0.35 2.64 8.49
C HIS A 38 0.93 1.89 8.17
N ALA A 39 1.41 2.02 6.94
CA ALA A 39 2.64 1.40 6.48
C ALA A 39 3.59 2.49 5.96
N ASN A 40 4.85 2.39 6.33
CA ASN A 40 5.90 3.28 5.84
C ASN A 40 7.09 2.44 5.45
N SER A 41 7.72 2.79 4.35
CA SER A 41 9.01 2.27 3.92
C SER A 41 9.86 3.45 3.51
N HIS A 42 11.09 3.53 3.98
CA HIS A 42 12.01 4.57 3.57
C HIS A 42 13.43 4.05 3.57
N GLY A 43 14.26 4.63 2.72
CA GLY A 43 15.64 4.26 2.62
C GLY A 43 16.43 5.21 1.75
N VAL A 44 17.67 4.81 1.49
CA VAL A 44 18.61 5.56 0.67
C VAL A 44 19.18 4.62 -0.38
N VAL A 45 18.99 4.96 -1.65
CA VAL A 45 19.57 4.28 -2.80
C VAL A 45 20.43 5.30 -3.55
N ASP A 46 21.70 4.98 -3.80
CA ASP A 46 22.66 5.89 -4.46
C ASP A 46 22.71 7.30 -3.83
N GLN A 47 22.64 7.35 -2.49
CA GLN A 47 22.57 8.59 -1.70
C GLN A 47 21.29 9.43 -1.88
N VAL A 48 20.30 8.92 -2.62
CA VAL A 48 19.00 9.56 -2.82
C VAL A 48 17.99 8.96 -1.84
N PRO A 49 17.39 9.77 -0.94
CA PRO A 49 16.29 9.32 -0.10
C PRO A 49 15.06 8.98 -0.93
N ILE A 50 14.51 7.80 -0.68
CA ILE A 50 13.28 7.31 -1.28
C ILE A 50 12.35 6.81 -0.19
N GLY A 51 11.04 6.85 -0.44
CA GLY A 51 10.11 6.24 0.48
C GLY A 51 8.69 6.18 -0.02
N THR A 52 7.91 5.40 0.72
CA THR A 52 6.52 5.09 0.48
C THR A 52 5.77 5.15 1.82
N SER A 53 4.57 5.69 1.82
CA SER A 53 3.67 5.74 2.96
C SER A 53 2.26 5.39 2.51
N VAL A 54 1.60 4.51 3.25
CA VAL A 54 0.21 4.08 3.01
C VAL A 54 -0.57 4.26 4.30
N THR A 55 -1.66 5.01 4.25
CA THR A 55 -2.67 5.10 5.31
C THR A 55 -3.99 4.64 4.73
N ALA A 56 -4.58 3.57 5.26
CA ALA A 56 -5.81 2.99 4.73
C ALA A 56 -6.82 2.65 5.83
N TYR A 57 -8.09 2.96 5.58
CA TYR A 57 -9.24 2.55 6.38
C TYR A 57 -9.95 1.41 5.67
N ILE A 58 -9.95 0.25 6.31
CA ILE A 58 -10.39 -1.01 5.69
C ILE A 58 -11.51 -1.60 6.53
N ASN A 59 -12.63 -1.90 5.89
CA ASN A 59 -13.76 -2.48 6.58
C ASN A 59 -13.62 -4.00 6.77
N ARG A 60 -14.65 -4.63 7.34
CA ARG A 60 -14.64 -6.07 7.66
C ARG A 60 -14.67 -6.98 6.43
N SER A 61 -15.12 -6.48 5.28
CA SER A 61 -15.08 -7.22 4.01
C SER A 61 -13.77 -7.01 3.24
N LEU A 62 -12.76 -6.39 3.87
CA LEU A 62 -11.48 -5.98 3.26
C LEU A 62 -11.61 -4.92 2.16
N ALA A 63 -12.78 -4.31 2.00
CA ALA A 63 -12.94 -3.16 1.13
C ALA A 63 -12.26 -1.94 1.74
N THR A 64 -11.63 -1.13 0.88
CA THR A 64 -10.92 0.08 1.30
C THR A 64 -11.89 1.25 1.26
N ILE A 65 -12.28 1.76 2.43
CA ILE A 65 -13.15 2.94 2.50
C ILE A 65 -12.39 4.18 2.03
N GLU A 66 -11.12 4.27 2.42
CA GLU A 66 -10.26 5.40 2.10
C GLU A 66 -8.79 4.97 2.20
N GLN A 67 -7.97 5.40 1.24
CA GLN A 67 -6.53 5.20 1.28
C GLN A 67 -5.77 6.40 0.72
N THR A 68 -4.73 6.82 1.42
CA THR A 68 -3.67 7.68 0.87
C THR A 68 -2.42 6.83 0.67
N HIS A 69 -1.92 6.76 -0.55
CA HIS A 69 -0.62 6.20 -0.89
C HIS A 69 0.28 7.35 -1.39
N TYR A 70 1.42 7.54 -0.74
CA TYR A 70 2.40 8.56 -1.05
C TYR A 70 3.76 7.91 -1.32
N GLU A 71 4.40 8.28 -2.42
CA GLU A 71 5.72 7.84 -2.82
C GLU A 71 6.57 9.08 -3.11
N TYR A 72 7.86 9.03 -2.74
CA TYR A 72 8.77 10.12 -3.03
C TYR A 72 10.18 9.62 -3.39
N VAL A 73 10.87 10.43 -4.19
CA VAL A 73 12.28 10.28 -4.53
C VAL A 73 12.92 11.67 -4.49
N LYS A 74 13.84 11.91 -3.56
CA LYS A 74 14.47 13.23 -3.33
C LYS A 74 15.70 13.44 -4.21
N ILE A 75 15.54 13.30 -5.54
CA ILE A 75 16.61 13.57 -6.49
C ILE A 75 16.96 15.07 -6.41
N PRO A 76 18.26 15.44 -6.39
CA PRO A 76 18.67 16.83 -6.44
C PRO A 76 18.04 17.56 -7.64
N GLU A 77 17.55 18.78 -7.42
CA GLU A 77 16.93 19.67 -8.42
C GLU A 77 15.58 19.19 -9.01
N LYS A 78 15.32 17.88 -9.05
CA LYS A 78 14.11 17.30 -9.64
C LYS A 78 13.47 16.26 -8.71
N PRO A 79 13.03 16.65 -7.50
CA PRO A 79 12.33 15.74 -6.61
C PRO A 79 11.06 15.22 -7.29
N LEU A 80 10.73 13.96 -7.03
CA LEU A 80 9.52 13.31 -7.50
C LEU A 80 8.64 12.99 -6.30
N ASP A 81 7.40 13.44 -6.34
CA ASP A 81 6.37 13.15 -5.35
C ASP A 81 5.13 12.61 -6.07
N LYS A 82 4.66 11.44 -5.68
CA LYS A 82 3.43 10.84 -6.21
C LYS A 82 2.48 10.58 -5.05
N ARG A 83 1.27 11.12 -5.13
CA ARG A 83 0.20 10.89 -4.16
C ARG A 83 -1.02 10.34 -4.87
N THR A 84 -1.48 9.17 -4.46
CA THR A 84 -2.72 8.55 -4.89
C THR A 84 -3.68 8.54 -3.70
N TYR A 85 -4.88 9.05 -3.90
CA TYR A 85 -5.95 9.05 -2.92
C TYR A 85 -7.13 8.27 -3.48
N LEU A 86 -7.55 7.24 -2.75
CA LEU A 86 -8.68 6.37 -3.07
C LEU A 86 -9.78 6.60 -2.03
N THR A 87 -11.01 6.79 -2.46
CA THR A 87 -12.18 6.84 -1.56
C THR A 87 -13.35 6.06 -2.13
N LEU A 88 -14.08 5.41 -1.24
CA LEU A 88 -15.36 4.78 -1.49
C LEU A 88 -16.49 5.69 -0.98
N ASP A 89 -17.50 5.86 -1.82
CA ASP A 89 -18.78 6.48 -1.48
C ASP A 89 -19.95 5.69 -2.12
N GLU A 90 -21.15 6.25 -2.10
CA GLU A 90 -22.37 5.62 -2.63
C GLU A 90 -22.31 5.37 -4.15
N THR A 91 -21.50 6.12 -4.89
CA THR A 91 -21.35 6.04 -6.34
C THR A 91 -20.24 5.09 -6.79
N GLY A 92 -19.39 4.64 -5.86
CA GLY A 92 -18.28 3.74 -6.11
C GLY A 92 -16.95 4.30 -5.64
N TYR A 93 -15.89 4.03 -6.41
CA TYR A 93 -14.54 4.42 -6.07
C TYR A 93 -14.08 5.64 -6.87
N THR A 94 -13.56 6.64 -6.17
CA THR A 94 -12.88 7.79 -6.75
C THR A 94 -11.39 7.70 -6.46
N ILE A 95 -10.57 7.78 -7.50
CA ILE A 95 -9.10 7.80 -7.41
C ILE A 95 -8.61 9.15 -7.88
N ARG A 96 -7.87 9.85 -7.02
CA ARG A 96 -7.20 11.12 -7.34
C ARG A 96 -5.70 10.94 -7.25
N LYS A 97 -4.98 11.23 -8.32
CA LYS A 97 -3.52 11.12 -8.39
C LYS A 97 -2.93 12.51 -8.60
N THR A 98 -1.90 12.84 -7.84
CA THR A 98 -1.07 14.02 -8.03
C THR A 98 0.37 13.55 -8.17
N ILE A 99 1.02 13.92 -9.27
CA ILE A 99 2.44 13.69 -9.51
C ILE A 99 3.10 15.07 -9.62
N SER A 100 4.09 15.34 -8.78
CA SER A 100 4.89 16.54 -8.80
C SER A 100 6.33 16.16 -9.12
N GLN A 101 6.92 16.80 -10.14
CA GLN A 101 8.30 16.56 -10.53
C GLN A 101 9.00 17.90 -10.82
N GLY A 102 9.84 18.36 -9.90
CA GLY A 102 10.37 19.73 -9.96
C GLY A 102 9.23 20.76 -9.92
N GLU A 103 9.10 21.59 -10.96
CA GLU A 103 8.02 22.58 -11.09
C GLU A 103 6.75 22.01 -11.74
N GLU A 104 6.82 20.83 -12.37
CA GLU A 104 5.69 20.23 -13.07
C GLU A 104 4.74 19.54 -12.08
N VAL A 105 3.43 19.79 -12.24
CA VAL A 105 2.38 19.11 -11.45
C VAL A 105 1.32 18.56 -12.40
N ARG A 106 1.13 17.24 -12.36
CA ARG A 106 0.06 16.54 -13.08
C ARG A 106 -0.96 15.99 -12.09
N LYS A 107 -2.23 16.25 -12.36
CA LYS A 107 -3.36 15.70 -11.60
C LYS A 107 -4.25 14.88 -12.51
N THR A 108 -4.69 13.72 -12.04
CA THR A 108 -5.68 12.89 -12.73
C THR A 108 -6.72 12.41 -11.74
N GLU A 109 -7.92 12.18 -12.25
CA GLU A 109 -9.03 11.65 -11.49
C GLU A 109 -9.74 10.59 -12.33
N SER A 110 -10.13 9.49 -11.69
CA SER A 110 -10.88 8.41 -12.32
C SER A 110 -11.93 7.90 -11.34
N HIS A 111 -13.07 7.50 -11.89
CA HIS A 111 -14.19 6.97 -11.13
C HIS A 111 -14.52 5.57 -11.64
N PHE A 112 -14.84 4.67 -10.73
CA PHE A 112 -15.22 3.30 -11.03
C PHE A 112 -16.49 2.96 -10.28
N SER A 113 -17.41 2.29 -10.97
CA SER A 113 -18.61 1.78 -10.34
C SER A 113 -18.27 0.68 -9.31
N PRO A 114 -19.14 0.41 -8.33
CA PRO A 114 -18.96 -0.74 -7.44
C PRO A 114 -18.78 -2.08 -8.18
N GLU A 115 -19.39 -2.21 -9.36
CA GLU A 115 -19.32 -3.40 -10.21
C GLU A 115 -17.92 -3.57 -10.81
N ASP A 116 -17.34 -2.49 -11.35
CA ASP A 116 -15.97 -2.49 -11.92
C ASP A 116 -14.89 -2.78 -10.87
N PHE A 117 -15.16 -2.47 -9.60
CA PHE A 117 -14.25 -2.62 -8.47
C PHE A 117 -14.53 -3.86 -7.60
N GLN A 118 -15.41 -4.75 -8.05
CA GLN A 118 -15.73 -5.96 -7.30
C GLN A 118 -14.47 -6.83 -7.11
N GLY A 119 -14.15 -7.16 -5.86
CA GLY A 119 -12.95 -7.94 -5.52
C GLY A 119 -11.65 -7.14 -5.57
N PHE A 120 -11.72 -5.81 -5.69
CA PHE A 120 -10.56 -4.94 -5.59
C PHE A 120 -9.91 -4.99 -4.19
N ILE A 121 -8.59 -5.06 -4.16
CA ILE A 121 -7.78 -4.87 -2.96
C ILE A 121 -6.80 -3.72 -3.18
N SER A 122 -6.80 -2.76 -2.25
CA SER A 122 -5.75 -1.73 -2.19
C SER A 122 -4.49 -2.29 -1.53
N GLU A 123 -3.40 -1.53 -1.58
CA GLU A 123 -2.16 -1.87 -0.85
C GLU A 123 -2.38 -2.06 0.66
N GLY A 124 -3.23 -1.25 1.30
CA GLY A 124 -3.58 -1.44 2.71
C GLY A 124 -4.26 -2.78 2.95
N SER A 125 -5.27 -3.14 2.14
CA SER A 125 -5.95 -4.45 2.22
C SER A 125 -5.00 -5.59 1.92
N ASN A 126 -4.07 -5.37 0.98
CA ASN A 126 -3.06 -6.33 0.59
C ASN A 126 -2.13 -6.70 1.75
N LEU A 127 -1.71 -5.73 2.57
CA LEU A 127 -0.91 -5.98 3.78
C LEU A 127 -1.65 -6.86 4.80
N LEU A 128 -2.96 -6.64 4.98
CA LEU A 128 -3.78 -7.48 5.84
C LEU A 128 -3.89 -8.91 5.31
N ILE A 129 -4.11 -9.06 4.00
CA ILE A 129 -4.19 -10.35 3.32
C ILE A 129 -2.87 -11.11 3.45
N GLN A 130 -1.73 -10.46 3.23
CA GLN A 130 -0.40 -11.04 3.44
C GLN A 130 -0.21 -11.53 4.87
N ARG A 131 -0.60 -10.74 5.89
CA ARG A 131 -0.54 -11.19 7.29
C ARG A 131 -1.42 -12.41 7.54
N ILE A 132 -2.61 -12.47 6.94
CA ILE A 132 -3.49 -13.65 7.03
C ILE A 132 -2.83 -14.86 6.38
N MET A 133 -2.26 -14.71 5.18
CA MET A 133 -1.59 -15.79 4.46
C MET A 133 -0.37 -16.31 5.20
N ILE A 134 0.41 -15.46 5.87
CA ILE A 134 1.50 -15.89 6.75
C ILE A 134 0.96 -16.80 7.86
N LEU A 135 -0.19 -16.45 8.46
CA LEU A 135 -0.78 -17.18 9.59
C LEU A 135 -1.55 -18.44 9.18
N LYS A 136 -2.10 -18.50 7.97
CA LYS A 136 -3.04 -19.53 7.53
C LYS A 136 -2.58 -20.35 6.32
N GLY A 137 -1.48 -19.95 5.69
CA GLY A 137 -1.04 -20.45 4.39
C GLY A 137 -1.66 -19.67 3.23
N VAL A 138 -1.03 -19.79 2.06
CA VAL A 138 -1.52 -19.23 0.80
C VAL A 138 -2.49 -20.23 0.16
N PRO A 139 -3.77 -19.88 -0.05
CA PRO A 139 -4.69 -20.71 -0.83
C PRO A 139 -4.23 -20.88 -2.28
N PRO A 140 -4.54 -22.01 -2.94
CA PRO A 140 -4.31 -22.15 -4.38
C PRO A 140 -5.12 -21.11 -5.17
N ASP A 141 -4.56 -20.64 -6.28
CA ASP A 141 -5.21 -19.77 -7.27
C ASP A 141 -5.80 -18.46 -6.70
N MET A 142 -5.13 -17.88 -5.70
CA MET A 142 -5.57 -16.66 -5.04
C MET A 142 -5.25 -15.41 -5.89
N THR A 143 -6.26 -14.90 -6.58
CA THR A 143 -6.18 -13.74 -7.47
C THR A 143 -7.14 -12.64 -7.04
N PHE A 144 -6.67 -11.40 -7.08
CA PHE A 144 -7.45 -10.21 -6.78
C PHE A 144 -7.36 -9.17 -7.88
N LEU A 145 -8.39 -8.33 -7.98
CA LEU A 145 -8.29 -7.08 -8.71
C LEU A 145 -7.43 -6.10 -7.87
N ALA A 146 -6.49 -5.42 -8.50
CA ALA A 146 -5.55 -4.52 -7.83
C ALA A 146 -5.08 -3.41 -8.79
N PHE A 147 -4.30 -2.46 -8.28
CA PHE A 147 -3.62 -1.49 -9.12
C PHE A 147 -2.25 -2.00 -9.59
N ASP A 148 -1.89 -1.67 -10.83
CA ASP A 148 -0.50 -1.69 -11.27
C ASP A 148 0.26 -0.44 -10.77
N SER A 149 1.55 -0.33 -11.14
CA SER A 149 2.39 0.83 -10.78
C SER A 149 1.89 2.17 -11.32
N GLU A 150 1.10 2.13 -12.40
CA GLU A 150 0.52 3.31 -13.04
C GLU A 150 -0.86 3.67 -12.50
N THR A 151 -1.42 2.85 -11.62
CA THR A 151 -2.78 2.97 -11.04
C THR A 151 -3.88 2.58 -12.03
N ASN A 152 -3.57 1.71 -13.00
CA ASN A 152 -4.58 1.05 -13.81
C ASN A 152 -5.09 -0.22 -13.11
N LEU A 153 -6.34 -0.58 -13.36
CA LEU A 153 -6.90 -1.85 -12.89
C LEU A 153 -6.19 -3.03 -13.57
N SER A 154 -5.75 -3.97 -12.75
CA SER A 154 -5.06 -5.19 -13.17
C SER A 154 -5.33 -6.31 -12.16
N THR A 155 -4.67 -7.46 -12.32
CA THR A 155 -4.79 -8.58 -11.39
C THR A 155 -3.48 -8.81 -10.63
N SER A 156 -3.60 -9.18 -9.37
CA SER A 156 -2.49 -9.60 -8.52
C SER A 156 -2.75 -11.02 -8.03
N SER A 157 -1.77 -11.92 -8.23
CA SER A 157 -1.88 -13.34 -7.89
C SER A 157 -0.82 -13.75 -6.88
N TYR A 158 -1.22 -14.53 -5.88
CA TYR A 158 -0.32 -15.06 -4.85
C TYR A 158 0.02 -16.52 -5.12
N VAL A 159 1.29 -16.80 -5.39
CA VAL A 159 1.79 -18.16 -5.68
C VAL A 159 2.36 -18.83 -4.43
N SER A 160 3.17 -18.09 -3.66
CA SER A 160 3.76 -18.59 -2.41
C SER A 160 4.23 -17.43 -1.54
N ILE A 161 4.38 -17.67 -0.24
CA ILE A 161 5.09 -16.79 0.69
C ILE A 161 6.30 -17.56 1.22
N ILE A 162 7.50 -17.03 1.01
CA ILE A 162 8.74 -17.62 1.54
C ILE A 162 8.85 -17.26 3.02
N TYR A 163 8.81 -18.26 3.90
CA TYR A 163 9.24 -18.10 5.28
C TYR A 163 10.77 -18.06 5.32
N ILE A 164 11.36 -16.89 5.61
CA ILE A 164 12.77 -16.83 6.03
C ILE A 164 12.77 -17.18 7.52
N SER A 165 12.96 -18.46 7.84
CA SER A 165 13.32 -18.85 9.21
C SER A 165 14.66 -18.18 9.54
N ARG A 166 14.67 -17.27 10.53
CA ARG A 166 15.93 -16.84 11.15
C ARG A 166 16.59 -18.06 11.78
N THR A 167 17.54 -18.67 11.08
CA THR A 167 18.59 -19.43 11.73
C THR A 167 19.59 -18.38 12.24
N ILE A 168 19.65 -18.23 13.56
CA ILE A 168 20.65 -17.42 14.27
C ILE A 168 22.01 -18.08 14.09
#